data_AF-A0A7Y5GQI8-F1
#
_entry.id   AF-A0A7Y5GQI8-F1
#
_cell.length_a   1.000
_cell.length_b   1.000
_cell.length_c   1.000
_cell.angle_alpha   90.00
_cell.angle_beta   90.00
_cell.angle_gamma   90.00
#
_symmetry.space_group_name_H-M   'P 1'
#
loop_
_entity.id
_entity.type
_entity.pdbx_description
1 polymer ?
#
loop_
_entity_poly.entity_id
_entity_poly.type
_entity_poly.pdbx_seq_one_letter_code
_entity_poly.pdbx_strand_id
1 'polypeptide(L)' 'MIKKFKTFEEARRDLWVMNPDDAYYNRVFRFYELAASLSKRKVPKGITKFRTFEEAQKHREKYYIRDS' A
#
# COMPACT_ATOMS: atom_id res chain seq x y z
N MET A 1 -16.76 -7.80 11.31
CA MET A 1 -17.16 -7.05 12.52
C MET A 1 -16.27 -5.81 12.58
N ILE A 2 -16.85 -4.59 12.60
CA ILE A 2 -16.07 -3.34 12.64
C ILE A 2 -15.88 -2.94 14.11
N LYS A 3 -14.64 -2.93 14.59
CA LYS A 3 -14.31 -2.47 15.95
C LYS A 3 -14.30 -0.94 15.99
N LYS A 4 -15.02 -0.34 16.93
CA LYS A 4 -14.92 1.10 17.24
C LYS A 4 -13.91 1.29 18.37
N PHE A 5 -12.96 2.21 18.18
CA PHE A 5 -11.96 2.55 19.19
C PHE A 5 -12.43 3.76 19.99
N LYS A 6 -12.24 3.74 21.32
CA LYS A 6 -12.60 4.86 22.19
C LYS A 6 -11.48 5.89 22.30
N THR A 7 -10.24 5.46 22.10
CA THR A 7 -9.06 6.33 22.21
C THR A 7 -8.07 6.06 21.08
N PHE A 8 -7.23 7.05 20.79
CA PHE A 8 -6.15 6.90 19.82
C PHE A 8 -5.15 5.82 20.25
N GLU A 9 -4.81 5.74 21.54
CA GLU A 9 -3.88 4.73 22.05
C GLU A 9 -4.41 3.30 21.89
N GLU A 10 -5.72 3.10 22.08
CA GLU A 10 -6.36 1.83 21.79
C GLU A 10 -6.23 1.46 20.31
N ALA A 11 -6.54 2.40 19.41
CA ALA A 11 -6.40 2.18 17.97
C ALA A 11 -4.95 1.88 17.58
N ARG A 12 -3.99 2.63 18.14
CA ARG A 12 -2.56 2.48 17.86
C ARG A 12 -2.06 1.08 18.24
N ARG A 13 -2.42 0.59 19.41
CA ARG A 13 -2.00 -0.74 19.90
C ARG A 13 -2.58 -1.88 19.07
N ASP A 14 -3.82 -1.73 18.61
CA ASP A 14 -4.53 -2.78 17.89
C ASP A 14 -4.22 -2.80 16.39
N LEU A 15 -3.99 -1.63 15.79
CA LEU A 15 -3.77 -1.52 14.35
C LEU A 15 -2.29 -1.62 13.97
N TRP A 16 -1.38 -1.23 14.85
CA TRP A 16 0.04 -1.15 14.52
C TRP A 16 0.85 -2.20 15.26
N VAL A 17 1.76 -2.85 14.52
CA VAL A 17 2.80 -3.67 15.10
C VAL A 17 3.95 -2.76 15.49
N MET A 18 4.05 -2.44 16.79
CA MET A 18 5.02 -1.45 17.29
C MET A 18 6.47 -1.91 17.24
N ASN A 19 6.70 -3.23 17.25
CA ASN A 19 8.02 -3.85 17.16
C ASN A 19 7.95 -4.98 16.13
N PRO A 20 8.03 -4.66 14.82
CA PRO A 20 7.98 -5.67 13.78
C PRO A 20 9.26 -6.53 13.79
N ASP A 21 9.08 -7.82 13.59
CA ASP A 21 10.16 -8.80 13.43
C ASP A 21 10.22 -9.31 11.98
N ASP A 22 11.20 -10.18 11.70
CA ASP A 22 11.37 -10.77 10.37
C ASP A 22 10.11 -11.53 9.91
N ALA A 23 9.41 -12.19 10.84
CA ALA A 23 8.19 -12.92 10.55
C ALA A 23 7.03 -11.99 10.14
N TYR A 24 6.93 -10.81 10.74
CA TYR A 24 6.00 -9.75 10.33
C TYR A 24 6.28 -9.31 8.90
N TYR A 25 7.53 -8.96 8.58
CA TYR A 25 7.89 -8.49 7.24
C TYR A 25 7.68 -9.58 6.18
N ASN A 26 7.99 -10.84 6.49
CA ASN A 26 7.71 -11.97 5.59
C ASN A 26 6.20 -12.11 5.31
N ARG A 27 5.34 -11.94 6.32
CA ARG A 27 3.89 -11.94 6.10
C ARG A 27 3.41 -10.79 5.24
N VAL A 28 3.90 -9.57 5.50
CA VAL A 28 3.58 -8.38 4.72
C VAL A 28 4.00 -8.56 3.27
N PHE A 29 5.21 -9.06 3.02
CA PHE A 29 5.72 -9.31 1.67
C PHE A 29 4.81 -10.28 0.89
N ARG A 30 4.48 -11.43 1.48
CA ARG A 30 3.58 -12.42 0.86
C ARG A 30 2.18 -11.87 0.61
N PHE A 31 1.66 -11.03 1.51
CA PHE A 31 0.38 -10.36 1.32
C PHE A 31 0.41 -9.44 0.10
N TYR A 32 1.46 -8.63 -0.05
CA TYR A 32 1.62 -7.75 -1.21
C TYR A 32 1.84 -8.52 -2.51
N GLU A 33 2.58 -9.63 -2.50
CA GLU A 33 2.71 -10.49 -3.67
C GLU A 33 1.37 -11.04 -4.14
N LEU A 34 0.55 -11.54 -3.21
CA LEU A 34 -0.80 -12.02 -3.52
C LEU A 34 -1.70 -10.89 -4.02
N ALA A 35 -1.69 -9.74 -3.37
CA ALA A 35 -2.47 -8.58 -3.81
C ALA A 35 -2.04 -8.13 -5.22
N ALA A 36 -0.74 -8.15 -5.51
CA ALA A 36 -0.21 -7.85 -6.83
C ALA A 36 -0.63 -8.88 -7.88
N SER A 37 -0.65 -10.18 -7.54
CA SER A 37 -1.08 -11.23 -8.47
C SER A 37 -2.57 -11.18 -8.79
N LEU A 38 -3.40 -10.73 -7.84
CA LEU A 38 -4.84 -10.55 -8.04
C LEU A 38 -5.18 -9.24 -8.78
N SER A 39 -4.26 -8.28 -8.77
CA SER A 39 -4.44 -7.00 -9.45
C SER A 39 -4.27 -7.13 -10.96
N LYS A 40 -5.25 -6.67 -11.74
CA LYS A 40 -5.11 -6.53 -13.21
C LYS A 40 -4.21 -5.35 -13.62
N ARG A 41 -3.70 -4.56 -12.67
CA ARG A 41 -2.92 -3.35 -12.94
C ARG A 41 -1.52 -3.71 -13.44
N LYS A 42 -1.19 -3.26 -14.63
CA LYS A 42 0.16 -3.36 -15.20
C LYS A 42 0.91 -2.05 -14.95
N VAL A 43 1.41 -1.89 -13.73
CA VAL A 43 2.31 -0.77 -13.41
C VAL A 43 3.72 -1.08 -13.92
N PRO A 44 4.43 -0.12 -14.53
CA PRO A 44 5.82 -0.32 -14.92
C PRO A 44 6.67 -0.63 -13.68
N LYS A 45 7.54 -1.64 -13.78
CA LYS A 45 8.45 -2.04 -12.71
C LYS A 45 9.67 -1.10 -12.69
N GLY A 46 10.24 -0.90 -11.50
CA GLY A 46 11.46 -0.13 -11.31
C GLY A 46 11.22 1.33 -10.88
N ILE A 47 12.29 2.12 -10.90
CA ILE A 47 12.26 3.54 -10.52
C ILE A 47 12.05 4.39 -11.76
N THR A 48 10.90 5.06 -11.85
CA THR A 48 10.62 6.05 -12.88
C THR A 48 11.00 7.44 -12.36
N LYS A 49 11.87 8.16 -13.07
CA LYS A 49 12.22 9.55 -12.76
C LYS A 49 11.28 10.49 -13.50
N PHE A 50 10.79 11.53 -12.81
CA PHE A 50 9.97 12.59 -13.39
C PHE A 50 10.69 13.93 -13.22
N ARG A 51 10.57 14.81 -14.20
CA ARG A 51 11.16 16.15 -14.16
C ARG A 51 10.20 17.17 -13.56
N THR A 52 8.90 16.99 -13.80
CA THR A 52 7.86 17.87 -13.25
C THR A 52 6.80 17.10 -12.49
N PHE A 53 6.02 17.83 -11.69
CA PHE A 53 4.91 17.25 -10.93
C PHE A 53 3.78 16.77 -11.84
N GLU A 54 3.50 17.48 -12.94
CA GLU A 54 2.47 17.12 -13.92
C GLU A 54 2.77 15.78 -14.60
N GLU A 55 4.05 15.50 -14.88
CA GLU A 55 4.46 14.19 -15.42
C GLU A 55 4.16 13.05 -14.44
N ALA A 56 4.43 13.27 -13.15
CA ALA A 56 4.12 12.30 -12.10
C ALA A 56 2.60 12.09 -11.94
N GLN A 57 1.80 13.15 -12.04
CA GLN A 57 0.34 13.06 -11.98
C GLN A 57 -0.24 12.25 -13.15
N LYS A 58 0.19 12.54 -14.39
CA LYS A 58 -0.24 11.78 -15.57
C LYS A 58 0.14 10.30 -15.47
N HIS A 59 1.33 10.00 -14.94
CA HIS A 59 1.73 8.61 -14.69
C HIS A 59 0.85 7.96 -13.62
N ARG A 60 0.52 8.69 -12.54
CA ARG A 60 -0.39 8.21 -11.50
C ARG A 60 -1.79 7.91 -12.05
N GLU A 61 -2.37 8.81 -12.82
CA GLU A 61 -3.68 8.64 -13.45
C GLU A 61 -3.70 7.41 -14.35
N LYS A 62 -2.69 7.27 -15.21
CA LYS A 62 -2.58 6.15 -16.16
C LYS A 62 -2.47 4.77 -15.51
N TYR A 63 -1.81 4.66 -14.35
CA TYR A 63 -1.44 3.35 -13.77
C TYR A 63 -2.05 3.06 -12.40
N TYR A 64 -2.47 4.06 -11.63
CA TYR A 64 -2.87 3.92 -10.22
C TYR A 64 -4.32 4.33 -9.93
N ILE A 65 -4.95 5.11 -10.80
CA ILE A 65 -6.38 5.44 -10.69
C ILE A 65 -7.13 4.55 -11.69
N ARG A 66 -8.20 3.89 -11.26
CA ARG A 66 -9.10 3.19 -12.16
C ARG A 66 -10.26 4.14 -12.44
N ASP A 67 -10.66 4.28 -13.71
CA ASP A 67 -12.00 4.78 -14.02
C ASP A 67 -12.99 3.92 -13.22
N SER A 68 -13.81 4.62 -12.43
CA SER A 68 -14.68 4.05 -11.39
C SER A 68 -15.76 3.17 -12.00
#